data_AF-A0A7T8KJD3-F1
#
_entry.id   AF-A0A7T8KJD3-F1
#
_cell.length_a   1.000
_cell.length_b   1.000
_cell.length_c   1.000
_cell.angle_alpha   90.00
_cell.angle_beta   90.00
_cell.angle_gamma   90.00
#
_symmetry.space_group_name_H-M   'P 1'
#
loop_
_entity.id
_entity.type
_entity.pdbx_description
1 polymer ?
#
loop_
_entity_poly.entity_id
_entity_poly.type
_entity_poly.pdbx_seq_one_letter_code
_entity_poly.pdbx_strand_id
1 'polypeptide(L)'
;YNNLLASPEGHRKFKRVLKAWVASNPQYVYWQGLDSLTAPFLYLNFNNEALAFACLSAFIPKYLRGMFLKDNALVIQEYLAKFSHVIAFSDAELFNHLQGIGFIPDLYAIPWILTMFAHVFPLQNIFHLWDKLLLWDSSFPLCVAFAILQQLRQRLLKAEFNDCILLFSDLPAIDIDKCVKDSIKVR
;
A
#
# COMPACT_ATOMS: atom_id res chain seq x y z
N TYR A 1 11.55 -9.21 7.85
CA TYR A 1 10.22 -9.53 8.41
C TYR A 1 10.33 -9.75 9.92
N ASN A 2 9.27 -9.43 10.67
CA ASN A 2 9.21 -9.59 12.12
C ASN A 2 9.48 -11.06 12.55
N ASN A 3 10.29 -11.26 13.60
CA ASN A 3 10.71 -12.59 14.07
C ASN A 3 9.55 -13.54 14.37
N LEU A 4 8.42 -13.03 14.87
CA LEU A 4 7.23 -13.82 15.16
C LEU A 4 6.64 -14.42 13.89
N LEU A 5 6.51 -13.60 12.85
CA LEU A 5 5.94 -13.98 11.56
C LEU A 5 6.90 -14.87 10.75
N ALA A 6 8.21 -14.66 10.89
CA ALA A 6 9.24 -15.49 10.28
C ALA A 6 9.41 -16.86 10.95
N SER A 7 8.77 -17.12 12.08
CA SER A 7 8.83 -18.42 12.74
C SER A 7 8.13 -19.52 11.91
N PRO A 8 8.47 -20.81 12.11
CA PRO A 8 7.75 -21.92 11.47
C PRO A 8 6.26 -21.95 11.80
N GLU A 9 5.87 -21.44 12.97
CA GLU A 9 4.46 -21.29 13.34
C GLU A 9 3.80 -20.14 12.57
N GLY A 10 4.44 -18.98 12.49
CA GLY A 10 3.95 -17.83 11.74
C GLY A 10 3.68 -18.18 10.27
N HIS A 11 4.62 -18.87 9.62
CA HIS A 11 4.43 -19.37 8.25
C HIS A 11 3.24 -20.31 8.10
N ARG A 12 3.03 -21.23 9.06
CA ARG A 12 1.87 -22.14 9.05
C ARG A 12 0.55 -21.38 9.21
N LYS A 13 0.52 -20.38 10.09
CA LYS A 13 -0.66 -19.52 10.33
C LYS A 13 -1.00 -18.69 9.09
N PHE A 14 -0.01 -18.04 8.47
CA PHE A 14 -0.18 -17.34 7.19
C PHE A 14 -0.83 -18.24 6.14
N LYS A 15 -0.25 -19.43 5.94
CA LYS A 15 -0.74 -20.36 4.94
C LYS A 15 -2.20 -20.75 5.19
N ARG A 16 -2.61 -20.93 6.44
CA ARG A 16 -4.01 -21.23 6.78
C ARG A 16 -4.93 -20.04 6.51
N VAL A 17 -4.60 -18.86 7.01
CA VAL A 17 -5.41 -17.65 6.84
C VAL A 17 -5.56 -17.28 5.35
N LEU A 18 -4.46 -17.26 4.60
CA LEU A 18 -4.45 -16.94 3.17
C LEU A 18 -5.25 -17.97 2.36
N LYS A 19 -5.04 -19.27 2.60
CA LYS A 19 -5.80 -20.32 1.91
C LYS A 19 -7.29 -20.25 2.23
N ALA A 20 -7.64 -20.03 3.50
CA ALA A 20 -9.04 -19.87 3.90
C ALA A 20 -9.67 -18.66 3.21
N TRP A 21 -8.95 -17.54 3.12
CA TRP A 21 -9.44 -16.32 2.46
C TRP A 21 -9.67 -16.52 0.96
N VAL A 22 -8.71 -17.11 0.25
CA VAL A 22 -8.86 -17.43 -1.18
C VAL A 22 -9.99 -18.45 -1.40
N ALA A 23 -10.09 -19.50 -0.59
CA ALA A 23 -11.16 -20.49 -0.70
C ALA A 23 -12.55 -19.91 -0.42
N SER A 24 -12.65 -18.89 0.45
CA SER A 24 -13.90 -18.22 0.78
C SER A 24 -14.31 -17.16 -0.25
N ASN A 25 -13.41 -16.78 -1.16
CA ASN A 25 -13.64 -15.75 -2.18
C ASN A 25 -13.28 -16.31 -3.57
N PRO A 26 -14.15 -17.14 -4.17
CA PRO A 26 -13.84 -17.88 -5.41
C PRO A 26 -13.57 -16.98 -6.62
N GLN A 27 -13.97 -15.71 -6.58
CA GLN A 27 -13.66 -14.70 -7.59
C GLN A 27 -12.21 -14.19 -7.54
N TYR A 28 -11.51 -14.39 -6.42
CA TYR A 28 -10.17 -13.88 -6.19
C TYR A 28 -9.11 -14.99 -6.27
N VAL A 29 -7.90 -14.61 -6.64
CA VAL A 29 -6.72 -15.47 -6.67
C VAL A 29 -5.64 -14.91 -5.75
N TYR A 30 -4.69 -15.76 -5.35
CA TYR A 30 -3.53 -15.28 -4.62
C TYR A 30 -2.65 -14.43 -5.53
N TRP A 31 -2.46 -13.17 -5.16
CA TRP A 31 -1.43 -12.30 -5.72
C TRP A 31 -0.30 -12.11 -4.71
N GLN A 32 0.94 -12.05 -5.21
CA GLN A 32 2.08 -11.66 -4.40
C GLN A 32 1.83 -10.27 -3.81
N GLY A 33 1.96 -10.13 -2.48
CA GLY A 33 1.56 -8.94 -1.73
C GLY A 33 0.34 -9.15 -0.83
N LEU A 34 -0.52 -10.14 -1.10
CA LEU A 34 -1.63 -10.48 -0.20
C LEU A 34 -1.12 -10.97 1.17
N ASP A 35 0.01 -11.66 1.19
CA ASP A 35 0.75 -12.03 2.41
C ASP A 35 1.21 -10.80 3.20
N SER A 36 1.77 -9.80 2.50
CA SER A 36 2.17 -8.52 3.11
C SER A 36 0.97 -7.78 3.69
N LEU A 37 -0.17 -7.73 2.98
CA LEU A 37 -1.43 -7.18 3.48
C LEU A 37 -1.97 -7.94 4.70
N THR A 38 -1.79 -9.26 4.73
CA THR A 38 -2.25 -10.12 5.83
C THR A 38 -1.39 -9.97 7.09
N ALA A 39 -0.12 -9.59 6.94
CA ALA A 39 0.86 -9.55 8.01
C ALA A 39 0.44 -8.70 9.23
N PRO A 40 -0.08 -7.47 9.08
CA PRO A 40 -0.55 -6.66 10.20
C PRO A 40 -1.67 -7.35 10.99
N PHE A 41 -2.67 -7.91 10.30
CA PHE A 41 -3.82 -8.57 10.94
C PHE A 41 -3.40 -9.84 11.68
N LEU A 42 -2.54 -10.66 11.08
CA LEU A 42 -2.06 -11.88 11.70
C LEU A 42 -1.12 -11.58 12.87
N TYR A 43 -0.28 -10.55 12.77
CA TYR A 43 0.60 -10.15 13.85
C TYR A 43 -0.18 -9.72 15.09
N LEU A 44 -1.17 -8.84 14.92
CA LEU A 44 -2.01 -8.35 16.02
C LEU A 44 -2.88 -9.45 16.64
N ASN A 45 -3.24 -10.47 15.85
CA ASN A 45 -4.15 -11.54 16.25
C ASN A 45 -3.49 -12.92 16.14
N PHE A 46 -2.21 -13.04 16.50
CA PHE A 46 -1.43 -14.26 16.27
C PHE A 46 -2.04 -15.52 16.92
N ASN A 47 -2.68 -15.33 18.08
CA ASN A 47 -3.36 -16.39 18.82
C ASN A 47 -4.83 -16.59 18.40
N ASN A 48 -5.35 -15.77 17.47
CA ASN A 48 -6.73 -15.83 16.99
C ASN A 48 -6.79 -15.64 15.46
N GLU A 49 -6.48 -16.72 14.73
CA GLU A 49 -6.47 -16.72 13.26
C GLU A 49 -7.84 -16.40 12.64
N ALA A 50 -8.93 -16.75 13.34
CA ALA A 50 -10.28 -16.43 12.89
C ALA A 50 -10.54 -14.91 12.90
N LEU A 51 -10.06 -14.20 13.92
CA LEU A 51 -10.13 -12.74 13.98
C LEU A 51 -9.22 -12.09 12.93
N ALA A 52 -8.00 -12.60 12.73
CA ALA A 52 -7.13 -12.13 11.64
C ALA A 52 -7.81 -12.27 10.27
N PHE A 53 -8.42 -13.42 10.01
CA PHE A 53 -9.21 -13.68 8.81
C PHE A 53 -10.40 -12.73 8.67
N ALA A 54 -11.16 -12.49 9.75
CA ALA A 54 -12.31 -11.60 9.74
C ALA A 54 -11.91 -10.16 9.42
N CYS A 55 -10.81 -9.67 10.02
CA CYS A 55 -10.26 -8.36 9.73
C CYS A 55 -9.86 -8.22 8.25
N LEU A 56 -9.10 -9.19 7.72
CA LEU A 56 -8.73 -9.20 6.29
C LEU A 56 -9.97 -9.20 5.37
N SER A 57 -10.96 -10.02 5.70
CA SER A 57 -12.20 -10.17 4.93
C SER A 57 -13.06 -8.91 4.95
N ALA A 58 -13.05 -8.14 6.04
CA ALA A 58 -13.74 -6.85 6.12
C ALA A 58 -12.94 -5.72 5.42
N PHE A 59 -11.61 -5.80 5.45
CA PHE A 59 -10.73 -4.75 4.94
C PHE A 59 -10.70 -4.69 3.41
N ILE A 60 -10.61 -5.85 2.75
CA ILE A 60 -10.45 -5.91 1.28
C ILE A 60 -11.63 -5.28 0.53
N PRO A 61 -12.90 -5.56 0.85
CA PRO A 61 -14.03 -4.90 0.19
C PRO A 61 -14.04 -3.38 0.37
N LYS A 62 -13.47 -2.86 1.47
CA LYS A 62 -13.43 -1.42 1.76
C LYS A 62 -12.37 -0.70 0.93
N TYR A 63 -11.15 -1.24 0.83
CA TYR A 63 -10.01 -0.51 0.22
C TYR A 63 -9.45 -1.14 -1.06
N LEU A 64 -9.69 -2.43 -1.30
CA LEU A 64 -9.01 -3.23 -2.32
C LEU A 64 -9.99 -4.03 -3.17
N ARG A 65 -11.23 -3.53 -3.31
CA ARG A 65 -12.27 -4.19 -4.09
C ARG A 65 -11.78 -4.43 -5.51
N GLY A 66 -11.77 -5.69 -5.93
CA GLY A 66 -11.35 -6.08 -7.28
C GLY A 66 -9.83 -6.21 -7.48
N MET A 67 -9.00 -5.81 -6.51
CA MET A 67 -7.53 -5.84 -6.65
C MET A 67 -6.96 -7.25 -6.76
N PHE A 68 -7.65 -8.25 -6.23
CA PHE A 68 -7.21 -9.65 -6.23
C PHE A 68 -7.93 -10.53 -7.26
N LEU A 69 -8.63 -9.94 -8.24
CA LEU A 69 -9.22 -10.69 -9.36
C LEU A 69 -8.11 -11.38 -10.17
N LYS A 70 -8.46 -12.44 -10.90
CA LYS A 70 -7.53 -13.09 -11.85
C LYS A 70 -7.05 -12.09 -12.91
N ASP A 71 -7.97 -11.26 -13.40
CA ASP A 71 -7.67 -10.08 -14.21
C ASP A 71 -8.05 -8.83 -13.39
N ASN A 72 -7.04 -8.14 -12.90
CA ASN A 72 -7.15 -6.92 -12.09
C ASN A 72 -6.58 -5.69 -12.81
N ALA A 73 -6.22 -5.81 -14.10
CA ALA A 73 -5.51 -4.77 -14.84
C ALA A 73 -6.31 -3.45 -14.85
N LEU A 74 -7.62 -3.52 -15.14
CA LEU A 74 -8.50 -2.35 -15.13
C LEU A 74 -8.58 -1.68 -13.76
N VAL A 75 -8.63 -2.47 -12.68
CA VAL A 75 -8.71 -1.94 -11.31
C VAL A 75 -7.43 -1.20 -10.95
N ILE A 76 -6.27 -1.80 -11.26
CA ILE A 76 -4.96 -1.17 -11.03
C ILE A 76 -4.84 0.11 -11.84
N GLN A 77 -5.18 0.07 -13.14
CA GLN A 77 -5.10 1.23 -14.02
C GLN A 77 -6.02 2.38 -13.55
N GLU A 78 -7.23 2.07 -13.08
CA GLU A 78 -8.12 3.07 -12.50
C GLU A 78 -7.50 3.74 -11.25
N TYR A 79 -6.89 2.96 -10.36
CA TYR A 79 -6.19 3.49 -9.19
C TYR A 79 -4.99 4.37 -9.56
N LEU A 80 -4.16 3.92 -10.50
CA LEU A 80 -2.98 4.66 -10.95
C LEU A 80 -3.38 5.96 -11.66
N ALA A 81 -4.43 5.94 -12.47
CA ALA A 81 -4.99 7.14 -13.10
C ALA A 81 -5.50 8.14 -12.06
N LYS A 82 -6.27 7.68 -11.07
CA LYS A 82 -6.73 8.52 -9.94
C LYS A 82 -5.54 9.12 -9.18
N PHE A 83 -4.53 8.32 -8.90
CA PHE A 83 -3.34 8.80 -8.20
C PHE A 83 -2.57 9.84 -9.02
N SER A 84 -2.38 9.60 -10.32
CA SER A 84 -1.79 10.55 -11.26
C SER A 84 -2.53 11.91 -11.23
N HIS A 85 -3.86 11.88 -11.20
CA HIS A 85 -4.68 13.10 -11.06
C HIS A 85 -4.49 13.80 -9.71
N VAL A 86 -4.37 13.07 -8.61
CA VAL A 86 -4.09 13.66 -7.28
C VAL A 86 -2.76 14.41 -7.31
N ILE A 87 -1.70 13.83 -7.90
CA ILE A 87 -0.40 14.50 -8.04
C ILE A 87 -0.54 15.75 -8.92
N ALA A 88 -1.17 15.63 -10.10
CA ALA A 88 -1.33 16.74 -11.04
C ALA A 88 -2.10 17.93 -10.43
N PHE A 89 -3.16 17.64 -9.66
CA PHE A 89 -3.97 18.67 -9.01
C PHE A 89 -3.25 19.31 -7.81
N SER A 90 -2.53 18.52 -7.03
CA SER A 90 -1.96 18.96 -5.75
C SER A 90 -0.55 19.55 -5.88
N ASP A 91 0.24 19.12 -6.86
CA ASP A 91 1.60 19.60 -7.12
C ASP A 91 1.95 19.46 -8.61
N ALA A 92 1.47 20.42 -9.42
CA ALA A 92 1.66 20.41 -10.87
C ALA A 92 3.14 20.47 -11.28
N GLU A 93 4.00 21.13 -10.50
CA GLU A 93 5.45 21.16 -10.76
C GLU A 93 6.05 19.76 -10.65
N LEU A 94 5.78 19.05 -9.54
CA LEU A 94 6.23 17.68 -9.36
C LEU A 94 5.67 16.75 -10.43
N PHE A 95 4.38 16.85 -10.73
CA PHE A 95 3.74 16.05 -11.77
C PHE A 95 4.42 16.24 -13.13
N ASN A 96 4.58 17.49 -13.58
CA ASN A 96 5.17 17.80 -14.87
C ASN A 96 6.63 17.33 -14.97
N HIS A 97 7.42 17.47 -13.89
CA HIS A 97 8.78 16.94 -13.85
C HIS A 97 8.81 15.43 -14.01
N LEU A 98 8.04 14.69 -13.20
CA LEU A 98 8.01 13.23 -13.24
C LEU A 98 7.51 12.70 -14.59
N GLN A 99 6.49 13.34 -15.18
CA GLN A 99 6.03 13.05 -16.54
C GLN A 99 7.12 13.31 -17.58
N GLY A 100 7.82 14.45 -17.47
CA GLY A 100 8.90 14.84 -18.39
C GLY A 100 10.06 13.84 -18.43
N ILE A 101 10.39 13.22 -17.29
CA ILE A 101 11.42 12.16 -17.21
C ILE A 101 10.85 10.74 -17.43
N GLY A 102 9.55 10.60 -17.71
CA GLY A 102 8.89 9.30 -17.92
C GLY A 102 8.72 8.45 -16.66
N PHE A 103 8.83 9.04 -15.46
CA PHE A 103 8.69 8.33 -14.19
C PHE A 103 7.24 8.39 -13.67
N ILE A 104 6.39 7.52 -14.23
CA ILE A 104 4.94 7.50 -13.97
C ILE A 104 4.56 6.57 -12.80
N PRO A 105 3.37 6.76 -12.17
CA PRO A 105 2.90 5.94 -11.04
C PRO A 105 2.98 4.43 -11.23
N ASP A 106 2.75 3.92 -12.44
CA ASP A 106 2.82 2.49 -12.80
C ASP A 106 4.14 1.83 -12.37
N LEU A 107 5.23 2.60 -12.32
CA LEU A 107 6.57 2.10 -11.98
C LEU A 107 6.79 1.88 -10.48
N TYR A 108 6.02 2.53 -9.61
CA TYR A 108 6.31 2.55 -8.17
C TYR A 108 5.11 2.42 -7.23
N ALA A 109 3.89 2.77 -7.67
CA ALA A 109 2.73 2.87 -6.79
C ALA A 109 1.95 1.56 -6.64
N ILE A 110 2.16 0.56 -7.51
CA ILE A 110 1.42 -0.71 -7.45
C ILE A 110 1.58 -1.42 -6.10
N PRO A 111 2.81 -1.62 -5.56
CA PRO A 111 2.97 -2.27 -4.26
C PRO A 111 2.37 -1.48 -3.10
N TRP A 112 2.34 -0.14 -3.22
CA TRP A 112 1.79 0.76 -2.21
C TRP A 112 0.29 0.55 -2.07
N ILE A 113 -0.42 0.55 -3.19
CA ILE A 113 -1.87 0.33 -3.22
C ILE A 113 -2.18 -1.13 -2.86
N LEU A 114 -1.60 -2.11 -3.58
CA LEU A 114 -1.94 -3.53 -3.44
C LEU A 114 -1.82 -4.05 -2.02
N THR A 115 -0.84 -3.56 -1.27
CA THR A 115 -0.54 -4.01 0.09
C THR A 115 -0.98 -3.01 1.16
N MET A 116 -1.62 -1.90 0.76
CA MET A 116 -1.91 -0.76 1.63
C MET A 116 -0.67 -0.37 2.46
N PHE A 117 0.44 -0.19 1.74
CA PHE A 117 1.78 0.15 2.20
C PHE A 117 2.49 -0.92 3.04
N ALA A 118 1.83 -2.02 3.40
CA ALA A 118 2.37 -3.03 4.31
C ALA A 118 3.62 -3.77 3.80
N HIS A 119 3.86 -3.75 2.49
CA HIS A 119 5.10 -4.26 1.90
C HIS A 119 6.27 -3.28 2.00
N VAL A 120 5.97 -1.98 2.11
CA VAL A 120 6.96 -0.89 2.02
C VAL A 120 7.47 -0.51 3.39
N PHE A 121 6.57 -0.41 4.39
CA PHE A 121 6.94 0.06 5.72
C PHE A 121 6.99 -1.07 6.75
N PRO A 122 7.84 -0.95 7.78
CA PRO A 122 7.82 -1.84 8.93
C PRO A 122 6.45 -1.88 9.61
N LEU A 123 6.09 -3.00 10.22
CA LEU A 123 4.77 -3.20 10.86
C LEU A 123 4.38 -2.09 11.84
N GLN A 124 5.31 -1.57 12.64
CA GLN A 124 5.02 -0.49 13.60
C GLN A 124 4.51 0.78 12.91
N ASN A 125 5.12 1.14 11.78
CA ASN A 125 4.69 2.26 10.94
C ASN A 125 3.33 2.00 10.31
N ILE A 126 3.07 0.75 9.91
CA ILE A 126 1.79 0.34 9.34
C ILE A 126 0.67 0.43 10.36
N PHE A 127 0.88 0.03 11.62
CA PHE A 127 -0.14 0.18 12.66
C PHE A 127 -0.51 1.65 12.85
N HIS A 128 0.49 2.53 12.98
CA HIS A 128 0.24 3.96 13.11
C HIS A 128 -0.52 4.54 11.91
N LEU A 129 -0.12 4.16 10.69
CA LEU A 129 -0.77 4.61 9.47
C LEU A 129 -2.20 4.07 9.37
N TRP A 130 -2.41 2.79 9.69
CA TRP A 130 -3.70 2.12 9.54
C TRP A 130 -4.73 2.58 10.57
N ASP A 131 -4.31 2.96 11.79
CA ASP A 131 -5.18 3.59 12.79
C ASP A 131 -5.93 4.82 12.23
N LYS A 132 -5.29 5.53 11.30
CA LYS A 132 -5.88 6.70 10.63
C LYS A 132 -6.56 6.33 9.33
N LEU A 133 -5.96 5.46 8.53
CA LEU A 133 -6.54 4.97 7.29
C LEU A 133 -7.94 4.38 7.50
N LEU A 134 -8.13 3.62 8.59
CA LEU A 134 -9.40 2.97 8.93
C LEU A 134 -10.56 3.95 9.20
N LEU A 135 -10.26 5.20 9.56
CA LEU A 135 -11.25 6.25 9.81
C LEU A 135 -11.83 6.83 8.52
N TRP A 136 -11.16 6.63 7.39
CA TRP A 136 -11.53 7.24 6.11
C TRP A 136 -12.00 6.21 5.08
N ASP A 137 -12.50 6.71 3.96
CA ASP A 137 -12.95 5.93 2.82
C ASP A 137 -11.80 5.43 1.92
N SER A 138 -12.17 4.76 0.82
CA SER A 138 -11.24 4.13 -0.12
C SER A 138 -10.36 5.11 -0.91
N SER A 139 -10.63 6.41 -0.88
CA SER A 139 -9.81 7.42 -1.56
C SER A 139 -8.59 7.84 -0.73
N PHE A 140 -8.65 7.72 0.60
CA PHE A 140 -7.61 8.20 1.51
C PHE A 140 -6.21 7.58 1.28
N PRO A 141 -6.06 6.29 0.88
CA PRO A 141 -4.76 5.75 0.50
C PRO A 141 -4.05 6.54 -0.60
N LEU A 142 -4.77 7.19 -1.53
CA LEU A 142 -4.16 8.04 -2.55
C LEU A 142 -3.54 9.30 -1.95
N CYS A 143 -4.19 9.90 -0.95
CA CYS A 143 -3.66 11.04 -0.20
C CYS A 143 -2.41 10.66 0.59
N VAL A 144 -2.38 9.45 1.18
CA VAL A 144 -1.19 8.92 1.85
C VAL A 144 -0.04 8.73 0.86
N ALA A 145 -0.30 8.12 -0.29
CA ALA A 145 0.70 7.94 -1.34
C ALA A 145 1.28 9.29 -1.81
N PHE A 146 0.44 10.31 -1.96
CA PHE A 146 0.90 11.66 -2.31
C PHE A 146 1.69 12.31 -1.19
N ALA A 147 1.30 12.15 0.07
CA ALA A 147 2.05 12.68 1.21
C ALA A 147 3.47 12.07 1.30
N ILE A 148 3.66 10.81 0.91
CA ILE A 148 4.99 10.21 0.75
C ILE A 148 5.79 10.96 -0.33
N LEU A 149 5.20 11.21 -1.50
CA LEU A 149 5.86 11.98 -2.56
C LEU A 149 6.24 13.39 -2.11
N GLN A 150 5.40 14.05 -1.30
CA GLN A 150 5.71 15.38 -0.78
C GLN A 150 6.91 15.40 0.16
N GLN A 151 7.15 14.33 0.92
CA GLN A 151 8.38 14.21 1.72
C GLN A 151 9.63 14.03 0.84
N LEU A 152 9.47 13.41 -0.32
CA LEU A 152 10.54 13.15 -1.29
C LEU A 152 10.72 14.28 -2.32
N ARG A 153 9.76 15.21 -2.39
CA ARG A 153 9.62 16.23 -3.45
C ARG A 153 10.93 16.91 -3.84
N GLN A 154 11.68 17.41 -2.85
CA GLN A 154 12.92 18.15 -3.11
C GLN A 154 14.01 17.31 -3.79
N ARG A 155 14.01 16.00 -3.54
CA ARG A 155 14.89 15.04 -4.23
C ARG A 155 14.34 14.70 -5.60
N LEU A 156 13.04 14.46 -5.69
CA LEU A 156 12.36 14.10 -6.95
C LEU A 156 12.49 15.17 -8.03
N LEU A 157 12.33 16.45 -7.69
CA LEU A 157 12.47 17.56 -8.65
C LEU A 157 13.89 17.75 -9.21
N LYS A 158 14.89 17.14 -8.57
CA LYS A 158 16.29 17.19 -9.01
C LYS A 158 16.75 15.87 -9.63
N ALA A 159 15.90 14.85 -9.58
CA ALA A 159 16.22 13.49 -9.99
C ALA A 159 15.91 13.29 -11.48
N GLU A 160 16.75 12.51 -12.14
CA GLU A 160 16.43 11.91 -13.44
C GLU A 160 15.76 10.54 -13.25
N PHE A 161 15.36 9.91 -14.36
CA PHE A 161 14.66 8.62 -14.32
C PHE A 161 15.39 7.55 -13.47
N ASN A 162 16.69 7.39 -13.67
CA ASN A 162 17.48 6.39 -12.94
C ASN A 162 17.61 6.72 -11.44
N ASP A 163 17.71 7.99 -11.08
CA ASP A 163 17.75 8.43 -9.68
C ASP A 163 16.44 8.09 -8.97
N CYS A 164 15.31 8.27 -9.65
CA CYS A 164 14.00 7.87 -9.15
C CYS A 164 13.91 6.35 -8.93
N ILE A 165 14.39 5.53 -9.87
CA ILE A 165 14.41 4.07 -9.69
C ILE A 165 15.21 3.67 -8.45
N LEU A 166 16.38 4.27 -8.24
CA LEU A 166 17.20 4.02 -7.06
C LEU A 166 16.50 4.48 -5.77
N LEU A 167 15.92 5.68 -5.79
CA LEU A 167 15.23 6.26 -4.64
C LEU A 167 14.03 5.42 -4.17
N PHE A 168 13.28 4.82 -5.09
CA PHE A 168 12.11 3.98 -4.73
C PHE A 168 12.49 2.53 -4.44
N SER A 169 13.62 2.05 -4.94
CA SER A 169 14.18 0.74 -4.58
C SER A 169 14.69 0.70 -3.15
N ASP A 170 15.26 1.82 -2.67
CA ASP A 170 15.70 2.02 -1.29
C ASP A 170 15.09 3.31 -0.74
N LEU A 171 13.82 3.21 -0.35
CA LEU A 171 13.05 4.36 0.12
C LEU A 171 13.68 4.91 1.42
N PRO A 172 14.01 6.22 1.48
CA PRO A 172 14.50 6.80 2.71
C PRO A 172 13.43 6.73 3.80
N ALA A 173 13.85 6.87 5.06
CA ALA A 173 12.93 6.90 6.19
C ALA A 173 11.83 7.95 5.98
N ILE A 174 10.58 7.49 5.88
CA ILE A 174 9.40 8.32 5.78
C ILE A 174 8.87 8.58 7.19
N ASP A 175 8.63 9.86 7.50
CA ASP A 175 7.95 10.26 8.73
C ASP A 175 6.45 9.97 8.58
N ILE A 176 5.97 8.94 9.28
CA ILE A 176 4.58 8.48 9.18
C ILE A 176 3.63 9.47 9.86
N ASP A 177 4.04 10.09 10.97
CA ASP A 177 3.21 11.08 11.67
C ASP A 177 2.96 12.29 10.77
N LYS A 178 4.01 12.74 10.08
CA LYS A 178 3.89 13.80 9.08
C LYS A 178 3.07 13.34 7.88
N CYS A 179 3.29 12.12 7.39
CA CYS A 179 2.53 11.54 6.27
C CYS A 179 1.02 11.54 6.54
N VAL A 180 0.62 11.11 7.73
CA VAL A 180 -0.78 11.12 8.20
C VAL A 180 -1.34 12.55 8.28
N LYS A 181 -0.58 13.50 8.83
CA LYS A 181 -1.04 14.89 8.97
C LYS A 181 -1.20 15.56 7.62
N ASP A 182 -0.27 15.32 6.70
CA ASP A 182 -0.28 15.94 5.38
C ASP A 182 -1.31 15.29 4.46
N SER A 183 -1.55 13.98 4.56
CA SER A 183 -2.59 13.30 3.76
C SER A 183 -4.00 13.82 4.06
N ILE A 184 -4.28 14.26 5.29
CA ILE A 184 -5.56 14.88 5.66
C ILE A 184 -5.75 16.24 4.97
N LYS A 185 -4.66 17.00 4.72
CA LYS A 185 -4.73 18.34 4.09
C LYS A 185 -4.92 18.30 2.58
N VAL A 186 -4.59 17.17 1.96
CA VAL A 186 -4.63 16.97 0.49
C VAL A 186 -6.07 16.75 0.00
N ARG A 187 -6.95 16.32 0.90
CA ARG A 187 -8.37 16.11 0.63
C ARG A 187 -9.14 17.42 0.72
#